data_AF-A0A063Y488-F1
#
_entry.id   AF-A0A063Y488-F1
#
_cell.length_a   1.000
_cell.length_b   1.000
_cell.length_c   1.000
_cell.angle_alpha   90.00
_cell.angle_beta   90.00
_cell.angle_gamma   90.00
#
_symmetry.space_group_name_H-M   'P 1'
#
loop_
_entity.id
_entity.type
_entity.pdbx_description
1 polymer ?
#
loop_
_entity_poly.entity_id
_entity_poly.type
_entity_poly.pdbx_seq_one_letter_code
_entity_poly.pdbx_strand_id
1 'polypeptide(L)'
;MGGAPGVSFLWLAVGLLALVSLAAVLVTALLWVRIRRQEKRHQVLINVLRNEIQGMTGSSIGMGKRLKTVEQKLDIAVEKQHELENRDPGVLAYNQAAKLMEMGAGVDDLVRSCGIGRPEAELMALLHRELQDERSLTHKH
;
A
#
# COMPACT_ATOMS: atom_id res chain seq x y z
N MET A 1 -34.25 59.76 74.59
CA MET A 1 -33.97 58.48 73.90
C MET A 1 -32.98 58.75 72.77
N GLY A 2 -31.70 58.91 73.08
CA GLY A 2 -30.64 59.11 72.08
C GLY A 2 -29.91 57.79 71.88
N GLY A 3 -30.18 57.11 70.76
CA GLY A 3 -29.39 55.94 70.37
C GLY A 3 -27.96 56.39 70.10
N ALA A 4 -26.98 55.75 70.74
CA ALA A 4 -25.57 56.06 70.53
C ALA A 4 -25.23 55.88 69.03
N PRO A 5 -24.76 56.91 68.31
CA PRO A 5 -24.61 56.87 66.85
C PRO A 5 -23.61 55.79 66.38
N GLY A 6 -22.75 55.27 67.28
CA GLY A 6 -21.75 54.25 66.96
C GLY A 6 -22.31 52.88 66.58
N VAL A 7 -23.46 52.46 67.12
CA VAL A 7 -24.02 51.12 66.79
C VAL A 7 -24.58 51.05 65.38
N SER A 8 -25.13 52.14 64.86
CA SER A 8 -25.66 52.21 63.49
C SER A 8 -24.54 52.02 62.43
N PHE A 9 -23.35 52.59 62.68
CA PHE A 9 -22.20 52.41 61.79
C PHE A 9 -21.66 50.98 61.77
N LEU A 10 -21.70 50.28 62.92
CA LEU A 10 -21.27 48.88 63.00
C LEU A 10 -22.16 47.95 62.18
N TRP A 11 -23.49 48.12 62.23
CA TRP A 11 -24.42 47.33 61.42
C TRP A 11 -24.25 47.59 59.91
N LEU A 12 -23.98 48.84 59.51
CA LEU A 12 -23.67 49.16 58.11
C LEU A 12 -22.35 48.52 57.66
N ALA A 13 -21.31 48.53 58.50
CA ALA A 13 -20.03 47.91 58.19
C ALA A 13 -20.15 46.38 58.04
N VAL A 14 -20.90 45.73 58.93
CA VAL A 14 -21.16 44.28 58.86
C VAL A 14 -21.97 43.93 57.61
N GLY A 15 -22.99 44.73 57.27
CA GLY A 15 -23.77 44.54 56.03
C GLY A 15 -22.90 44.67 54.77
N LEU A 16 -22.00 45.66 54.73
CA LEU A 16 -21.08 45.85 53.61
C LEU A 16 -20.11 44.68 53.45
N LEU A 17 -19.52 44.19 54.54
CA LEU A 17 -18.62 43.03 54.54
C LEU A 17 -19.35 41.75 54.09
N ALA A 18 -20.57 41.54 54.58
CA ALA A 18 -21.40 40.41 54.15
C ALA A 18 -21.67 40.47 52.64
N LEU A 19 -22.03 41.65 52.11
CA LEU A 19 -22.30 41.83 50.69
C LEU A 19 -21.05 41.61 49.82
N VAL A 20 -19.88 42.10 50.25
CA VAL A 20 -18.61 41.87 49.55
C VAL A 20 -18.24 40.38 49.52
N SER A 21 -18.38 39.68 50.65
CA SER A 21 -18.09 38.23 50.71
C SER A 21 -19.03 37.43 49.79
N LEU A 22 -20.32 37.79 49.76
CA LEU A 22 -21.31 37.11 48.93
C LEU A 22 -21.06 37.37 47.44
N ALA A 23 -20.69 38.60 47.07
CA ALA A 23 -20.26 38.93 45.72
C ALA A 23 -19.00 38.16 45.30
N ALA A 24 -18.00 38.03 46.19
CA ALA A 24 -16.78 37.27 45.91
C ALA A 24 -17.06 35.77 45.69
N VAL A 25 -17.94 35.16 46.49
CA VAL A 25 -18.37 33.77 46.30
C VAL A 25 -19.11 33.60 44.96
N LEU A 26 -19.96 34.55 44.59
CA LEU A 26 -20.72 34.49 43.34
C LEU A 26 -19.79 34.62 42.12
N VAL A 27 -18.82 35.54 42.17
CA VAL A 27 -17.80 35.70 41.11
C VAL A 27 -16.93 34.45 40.98
N THR A 28 -16.43 33.90 42.09
CA THR A 28 -15.61 32.68 42.06
C THR A 28 -16.39 31.48 41.52
N ALA A 29 -17.68 31.33 41.87
CA ALA A 29 -18.55 30.31 41.33
C ALA A 29 -18.77 30.47 39.81
N LEU A 30 -19.00 31.69 39.32
CA LEU A 30 -19.16 31.97 37.89
C LEU A 30 -17.89 31.67 37.09
N LEU A 31 -16.72 32.05 37.63
CA LEU A 31 -15.42 31.74 37.05
C LEU A 31 -15.17 30.23 37.02
N TRP A 32 -15.51 29.52 38.10
CA TRP A 32 -15.46 28.06 38.15
C TRP A 32 -16.33 27.39 37.08
N VAL A 33 -17.56 27.87 36.89
CA VAL A 33 -18.46 27.35 35.85
C VAL A 33 -17.92 27.66 34.44
N ARG A 34 -17.37 28.85 34.21
CA ARG A 34 -16.71 29.23 32.94
C ARG A 34 -15.52 28.32 32.63
N ILE A 35 -14.66 28.08 33.60
CA ILE A 35 -13.48 27.20 33.47
C ILE A 35 -13.91 25.76 33.22
N ARG A 36 -14.88 25.23 33.98
CA ARG A 36 -15.44 23.88 33.74
C ARG A 36 -16.06 23.73 32.34
N ARG A 37 -16.61 24.80 31.76
CA ARG A 37 -17.11 24.79 30.37
C ARG A 37 -15.98 24.77 29.35
N GLN A 38 -14.85 25.42 29.64
CA GLN A 38 -13.66 25.39 28.77
C GLN A 38 -13.05 23.98 28.73
N GLU A 39 -12.93 23.31 29.88
CA GLU A 39 -12.44 21.94 29.99
C GLU A 39 -13.18 20.98 29.03
N LYS A 40 -14.51 21.08 28.98
CA LYS A 40 -15.35 20.26 28.10
C LYS A 40 -15.09 20.54 26.62
N ARG A 41 -14.82 21.79 26.24
CA ARG A 41 -14.50 22.15 24.85
C ARG A 41 -13.15 21.58 24.42
N HIS A 42 -12.15 21.63 25.31
CA HIS A 42 -10.83 21.06 25.04
C HIS A 42 -10.89 19.54 24.90
N GLN A 43 -11.64 18.85 25.76
CA GLN A 43 -11.83 17.40 25.68
C GLN A 43 -12.48 16.96 24.35
N VAL A 44 -13.50 17.69 23.87
CA VAL A 44 -14.16 17.39 22.59
C VAL A 44 -13.19 17.61 21.42
N LEU A 45 -12.44 18.71 21.40
CA LEU A 45 -11.47 18.99 20.35
C LEU A 45 -10.36 17.94 20.30
N ILE A 46 -9.82 17.55 21.46
CA ILE A 46 -8.80 16.49 21.56
C ILE A 46 -9.36 15.16 21.03
N ASN A 47 -10.61 14.84 21.35
CA ASN A 47 -11.21 13.58 20.91
C ASN A 47 -11.44 13.55 19.39
N VAL A 48 -11.90 14.67 18.80
CA VAL A 48 -12.05 14.81 17.34
C VAL A 48 -10.70 14.68 16.65
N LEU A 49 -9.68 15.41 17.11
CA LEU A 49 -8.35 15.38 16.51
C LEU A 49 -7.70 13.99 16.65
N ARG A 50 -7.88 13.31 17.77
CA ARG A 50 -7.45 11.91 17.95
C ARG A 50 -8.15 10.97 16.99
N ASN A 51 -9.46 11.14 16.78
CA ASN A 51 -10.22 10.32 15.85
C ASN A 51 -9.77 10.56 14.39
N GLU A 52 -9.49 11.80 14.02
CA GLU A 52 -8.97 12.16 12.70
C GLU A 52 -7.56 11.58 12.46
N ILE A 53 -6.67 11.69 13.47
CA ILE A 53 -5.34 11.06 13.43
C ILE A 53 -5.44 9.53 13.33
N GLN A 54 -6.36 8.89 14.06
CA GLN A 54 -6.57 7.44 13.97
C GLN A 54 -7.08 7.02 12.58
N GLY A 55 -8.02 7.77 12.01
CA GLY A 55 -8.48 7.58 10.64
C GLY A 55 -7.36 7.73 9.61
N MET A 56 -6.53 8.76 9.77
CA MET A 56 -5.39 9.05 8.89
C MET A 56 -4.25 8.02 9.04
N THR A 57 -3.97 7.56 10.26
CA THR A 57 -2.95 6.54 10.55
C THR A 57 -3.37 5.18 10.01
N GLY A 58 -4.64 4.79 10.19
CA GLY A 58 -5.20 3.58 9.60
C GLY A 58 -5.14 3.61 8.07
N SER A 59 -5.42 4.77 7.47
CA SER A 59 -5.34 4.97 6.02
C SER A 59 -3.92 4.85 5.49
N SER A 60 -2.93 5.41 6.20
CA SER A 60 -1.51 5.36 5.82
C SER A 60 -0.94 3.95 5.89
N ILE A 61 -1.30 3.16 6.91
CA ILE A 61 -0.93 1.74 7.03
C ILE A 61 -1.57 0.93 5.89
N GLY A 62 -2.83 1.21 5.55
CA GLY A 62 -3.53 0.60 4.42
C GLY A 62 -2.84 0.89 3.08
N MET A 63 -2.45 2.15 2.85
CA MET A 63 -1.68 2.54 1.67
C MET A 63 -0.31 1.86 1.62
N GLY A 64 0.42 1.76 2.74
CA GLY A 64 1.72 1.07 2.80
C GLY A 64 1.62 -0.41 2.42
N LYS A 65 0.59 -1.13 2.89
CA LYS A 65 0.34 -2.53 2.49
C LYS A 65 0.04 -2.66 1.00
N ARG A 66 -0.76 -1.75 0.44
CA ARG A 66 -1.08 -1.73 -0.99
C ARG A 66 0.17 -1.43 -1.82
N LEU A 67 0.98 -0.46 -1.41
CA LEU A 67 2.24 -0.11 -2.09
C LEU A 67 3.18 -1.31 -2.12
N LYS A 68 3.40 -1.99 -0.98
CA LYS A 68 4.21 -3.21 -0.91
C LYS A 68 3.69 -4.32 -1.84
N THR A 69 2.36 -4.47 -1.92
CA THR A 69 1.74 -5.46 -2.81
C THR A 69 1.97 -5.11 -4.29
N VAL A 70 1.93 -3.82 -4.63
CA VAL A 70 2.20 -3.33 -5.98
C VAL A 70 3.68 -3.51 -6.33
N GLU A 71 4.60 -3.15 -5.44
CA GLU A 71 6.03 -3.40 -5.61
C GLU A 71 6.32 -4.89 -5.85
N GLN A 72 5.73 -5.77 -5.05
CA GLN A 72 5.93 -7.21 -5.21
C GLN A 72 5.39 -7.74 -6.55
N LYS A 73 4.25 -7.21 -7.01
CA LYS A 73 3.72 -7.55 -8.34
C LYS A 73 4.59 -7.00 -9.47
N LEU A 74 5.14 -5.81 -9.30
CA LEU A 74 6.04 -5.19 -10.26
C LEU A 74 7.34 -5.99 -10.37
N ASP A 75 7.92 -6.39 -9.26
CA ASP A 75 9.15 -7.20 -9.20
C ASP A 75 8.96 -8.53 -9.95
N ILE A 76 7.86 -9.24 -9.67
CA ILE A 76 7.50 -10.47 -10.40
C ILE A 76 7.31 -10.20 -11.90
N ALA A 77 6.71 -9.07 -12.27
CA ALA A 77 6.49 -8.72 -13.67
C ALA A 77 7.82 -8.41 -14.39
N VAL A 78 8.74 -7.71 -13.72
CA VAL A 78 10.08 -7.42 -14.23
C VAL A 78 10.88 -8.71 -14.42
N GLU A 79 10.85 -9.62 -13.44
CA GLU A 79 11.52 -10.92 -13.55
C GLU A 79 10.99 -11.71 -14.77
N LYS A 80 9.66 -11.76 -14.94
CA LYS A 80 9.06 -12.41 -16.12
C LYS A 80 9.42 -11.72 -17.44
N GLN A 81 9.53 -10.39 -17.45
CA GLN A 81 9.98 -9.68 -18.64
C GLN A 81 11.43 -10.05 -18.97
N HIS A 82 12.29 -10.15 -17.98
CA HIS A 82 13.68 -10.55 -18.17
C HIS A 82 13.79 -12.02 -18.63
N GLU A 83 12.95 -12.93 -18.11
CA GLU A 83 12.85 -14.30 -18.64
C GLU A 83 12.41 -14.35 -20.11
N LEU A 84 11.50 -13.46 -20.51
CA LEU A 84 11.03 -13.37 -21.90
C LEU A 84 12.06 -12.71 -22.82
N GLU A 85 12.77 -11.69 -22.36
CA GLU A 85 13.86 -11.03 -23.09
C GLU A 85 15.02 -12.00 -23.33
N ASN A 86 15.36 -12.82 -22.33
CA ASN A 86 16.41 -13.84 -22.45
C ASN A 86 15.96 -15.09 -23.22
N ARG A 87 14.66 -15.24 -23.52
CA ARG A 87 14.18 -16.30 -24.41
C ARG A 87 14.32 -15.83 -25.85
N ASP A 88 15.38 -16.27 -26.51
CA ASP A 88 15.53 -16.10 -27.95
C ASP A 88 14.37 -16.82 -28.67
N PRO A 89 13.47 -16.10 -29.37
CA PRO A 89 12.35 -16.69 -30.09
C PRO A 89 12.81 -17.67 -31.18
N GLY A 90 14.01 -17.50 -31.73
CA GLY A 90 14.60 -18.44 -32.68
C GLY A 90 14.81 -19.82 -32.05
N VAL A 91 15.32 -19.90 -30.82
CA VAL A 91 15.61 -21.17 -30.14
C VAL A 91 14.33 -21.98 -29.90
N LEU A 92 13.20 -21.33 -29.58
CA LEU A 92 11.92 -22.03 -29.44
C LEU A 92 11.44 -22.62 -30.77
N ALA A 93 11.48 -21.83 -31.84
CA ALA A 93 11.08 -22.26 -33.18
C ALA A 93 11.96 -23.42 -33.70
N TYR A 94 13.28 -23.35 -33.48
CA TYR A 94 14.23 -24.40 -33.81
C TYR A 94 13.97 -25.71 -33.02
N ASN A 95 13.73 -25.62 -31.71
CA ASN A 95 13.39 -26.80 -30.89
C ASN A 95 12.08 -27.46 -31.33
N GLN A 96 11.08 -26.65 -31.71
CA GLN A 96 9.80 -27.14 -32.20
C GLN A 96 9.93 -27.80 -33.58
N ALA A 97 10.74 -27.21 -34.46
CA ALA A 97 11.07 -27.76 -35.78
C ALA A 97 11.84 -29.08 -35.69
N ALA A 98 12.84 -29.17 -34.81
CA ALA A 98 13.59 -30.40 -34.56
C ALA A 98 12.68 -31.54 -34.12
N LYS A 99 11.76 -31.28 -33.17
CA LYS A 99 10.79 -32.27 -32.70
C LYS A 99 9.79 -32.69 -33.77
N LEU A 100 9.32 -31.76 -34.62
CA LEU A 100 8.46 -32.09 -35.76
C LEU A 100 9.18 -32.99 -36.77
N MET A 101 10.45 -32.71 -37.02
CA MET A 101 11.28 -33.46 -37.96
C MET A 101 11.61 -34.86 -37.44
N GLU A 102 11.81 -35.04 -36.13
CA GLU A 102 11.90 -36.36 -35.49
C GLU A 102 10.62 -37.21 -35.66
N MET A 103 9.45 -36.54 -35.76
CA MET A 103 8.18 -37.19 -36.08
C MET A 103 7.97 -37.43 -37.59
N GLY A 104 8.96 -37.10 -38.43
CA GLY A 104 8.94 -37.32 -39.87
C GLY A 104 8.29 -36.20 -40.70
N ALA A 105 8.10 -35.02 -40.12
CA ALA A 105 7.56 -33.88 -40.86
C ALA A 105 8.53 -33.37 -41.95
N GLY A 106 7.98 -32.94 -43.09
CA GLY A 106 8.76 -32.42 -44.21
C GLY A 106 9.12 -30.94 -44.07
N VAL A 107 10.02 -30.46 -44.95
CA VAL A 107 10.48 -29.05 -44.97
C VAL A 107 9.31 -28.06 -45.04
N ASP A 108 8.31 -28.33 -45.90
CA ASP A 108 7.15 -27.43 -46.05
C ASP A 108 6.27 -27.39 -44.79
N ASP A 109 6.23 -28.47 -44.00
CA ASP A 109 5.49 -28.52 -42.73
C ASP A 109 6.21 -27.74 -41.62
N LEU A 110 7.55 -27.77 -41.60
CA LEU A 110 8.37 -26.97 -40.69
C LEU A 110 8.19 -25.47 -40.95
N VAL A 111 8.20 -25.06 -42.22
CA VAL A 111 7.97 -23.65 -42.59
C VAL A 111 6.57 -23.19 -42.17
N ARG A 112 5.54 -24.01 -42.40
CA ARG A 112 4.15 -23.68 -42.06
C ARG A 112 3.86 -23.72 -40.57
N SER A 113 4.42 -24.68 -39.84
CA SER A 113 4.06 -24.95 -38.45
C SER A 113 4.99 -24.26 -37.44
N CYS A 114 6.27 -24.11 -37.78
CA CYS A 114 7.27 -23.51 -36.90
C CYS A 114 7.65 -22.09 -37.32
N GLY A 115 7.21 -21.61 -38.49
CA GLY A 115 7.42 -20.24 -38.95
C GLY A 115 8.88 -19.88 -39.30
N ILE A 116 9.75 -20.89 -39.43
CA ILE A 116 11.15 -20.71 -39.83
C ILE A 116 11.27 -20.53 -41.34
N GLY A 117 12.34 -19.87 -41.80
CA GLY A 117 12.57 -19.66 -43.22
C GLY A 117 12.76 -20.97 -43.98
N ARG A 118 12.32 -21.04 -45.23
CA ARG A 118 12.59 -22.21 -46.10
C ARG A 118 14.07 -22.61 -46.15
N PRO A 119 15.04 -21.68 -46.31
CA PRO A 119 16.46 -22.06 -46.25
C PRO A 119 16.91 -22.59 -44.88
N GLU A 120 16.31 -22.13 -43.77
CA GLU A 120 16.59 -22.66 -42.43
C GLU A 120 16.04 -24.08 -42.25
N ALA A 121 14.81 -24.32 -42.72
CA ALA A 121 14.18 -25.64 -42.69
C ALA A 121 14.93 -26.66 -43.56
N GLU A 122 15.42 -26.25 -44.74
CA GLU A 122 16.25 -27.08 -45.60
C GLU A 122 17.59 -27.43 -44.91
N LEU A 123 18.23 -26.47 -44.24
CA LEU A 123 19.45 -26.71 -43.47
C LEU A 123 19.22 -27.71 -42.33
N MET A 124 18.12 -27.58 -41.58
CA MET A 124 17.78 -28.52 -40.50
C MET A 124 17.53 -29.93 -41.02
N ALA A 125 16.85 -30.08 -42.16
CA ALA A 125 16.59 -31.37 -42.78
C ALA A 125 17.88 -32.07 -43.23
N LEU A 126 18.83 -31.31 -43.78
CA LEU A 126 20.16 -31.83 -44.14
C LEU A 126 20.94 -32.28 -42.90
N LEU A 127 20.99 -31.44 -41.86
CA LEU A 127 21.68 -31.77 -40.61
C LEU A 127 21.08 -33.01 -39.93
N HIS A 128 19.74 -33.12 -39.92
CA HIS A 128 19.06 -34.27 -39.33
C HIS A 128 19.35 -35.56 -40.08
N ARG A 129 19.41 -35.50 -41.41
CA ARG A 129 19.76 -36.65 -42.26
C ARG A 129 21.19 -37.13 -41.98
N GLU A 130 22.15 -36.21 -41.85
CA GLU A 130 23.54 -36.52 -41.50
C GLU A 130 23.64 -37.17 -40.12
N LEU A 131 22.93 -36.63 -39.12
CA LEU A 131 22.90 -37.18 -37.76
C LEU A 131 22.23 -38.57 -37.70
N GLN A 132 21.22 -38.83 -38.53
CA GLN A 132 20.61 -40.14 -38.64
C GLN A 132 21.55 -41.17 -39.30
N ASP A 133 22.31 -40.76 -40.32
CA ASP A 133 23.27 -41.62 -41.00
C ASP A 133 24.40 -42.03 -40.05
N GLU A 134 24.97 -41.08 -39.30
CA GLU A 134 25.95 -41.31 -38.23
C GLU A 134 25.44 -42.25 -37.13
N ARG A 135 24.20 -42.07 -36.65
CA ARG A 135 23.57 -42.98 -35.66
C ARG A 135 23.38 -44.40 -36.20
N SER A 136 23.07 -44.54 -37.48
CA SER A 136 22.89 -45.84 -38.13
C SER A 136 24.22 -46.62 -38.24
N LEU A 137 25.34 -45.90 -38.40
CA LEU A 137 26.68 -46.47 -38.47
C LEU A 137 27.20 -46.91 -37.09
N THR A 138 26.92 -46.15 -36.03
CA THR A 138 27.29 -46.52 -34.64
C THR A 138 26.54 -47.75 -34.11
N HIS A 139 25.29 -47.98 -34.53
CA HIS A 139 24.49 -49.11 -34.02
C HIS A 139 24.85 -50.48 -34.66
N LYS A 140 25.76 -50.52 -35.64
CA LYS A 140 26.17 -51.75 -36.34
C LYS A 140 27.47 -52.38 -35.79
N HIS A 141 28.03 -51.81 -34.74
CA HIS A 141 29.19 -52.33 -33.98
C HIS A 141 28.77 -52.79 -32.60
#